data_AF-A0A2D4LM37-F1
#
_entry.id   AF-A0A2D4LM37-F1
#
_cell.length_a   1.000
_cell.length_b   1.000
_cell.length_c   1.000
_cell.angle_alpha   90.00
_cell.angle_beta   90.00
_cell.angle_gamma   90.00
#
_symmetry.space_group_name_H-M   'P 1'
#
loop_
_entity.id
_entity.type
_entity.pdbx_description
1 polymer ?
#
loop_
_entity_poly.entity_id
_entity_poly.type
_entity_poly.pdbx_seq_one_letter_code
_entity_poly.pdbx_strand_id
1 'polypeptide(L)'
;KYLTILTFSTVKNPPVQLSRYLSLLPKIPDKMGFDEVFMINLKRRTDRRERMLKTLYEQEIDCKIVDAVDGKAMNKSQVNAMGIKMLPGYKDPYHGRPLTKGELGCFLSHYNIWKEVVERGLEKSVVFE
;
A
#
# COMPACT_ATOMS: atom_id res chain seq x y z
N LYS A 1 17.20 21.65 13.52
CA LYS A 1 16.67 22.47 12.39
C LYS A 1 17.09 21.97 11.00
N TYR A 2 18.26 21.33 10.81
CA TYR A 2 18.67 20.78 9.50
C TYR A 2 18.01 19.44 9.11
N LEU A 3 17.64 18.61 10.10
CA LEU A 3 17.05 17.28 9.85
C LEU A 3 15.67 17.36 9.18
N THR A 4 14.88 18.37 9.52
CA THR A 4 13.50 18.57 9.05
C THR A 4 13.41 18.98 7.56
N ILE A 5 14.50 19.45 6.96
CA ILE A 5 14.49 19.89 5.55
C ILE A 5 14.56 18.70 4.58
N LEU A 6 15.10 17.56 5.01
CA LEU A 6 15.29 16.38 4.15
C LEU A 6 13.99 15.60 3.88
N THR A 7 12.96 15.76 4.70
CA THR A 7 11.75 14.92 4.66
C THR A 7 10.70 15.41 3.65
N PHE A 8 10.71 16.68 3.23
CA PHE A 8 9.61 17.26 2.44
C PHE A 8 9.74 17.15 0.91
N SER A 9 10.87 16.69 0.35
CA SER A 9 11.09 16.77 -1.11
C SER A 9 10.64 15.55 -1.92
N THR A 10 10.31 14.41 -1.29
CA THR A 10 10.30 13.11 -1.99
C THR A 10 9.06 12.81 -2.82
N VAL A 11 7.98 13.57 -2.68
CA VAL A 11 6.72 13.30 -3.40
C VAL A 11 6.75 13.79 -4.85
N LYS A 12 7.44 14.91 -5.13
CA LYS A 12 7.49 15.54 -6.46
C LYS A 12 8.91 15.74 -7.03
N ASN A 13 9.95 15.63 -6.20
CA ASN A 13 11.33 15.87 -6.61
C ASN A 13 12.21 14.65 -6.35
N PRO A 14 13.35 14.52 -7.05
CA PRO A 14 14.31 13.47 -6.76
C PRO A 14 14.76 13.51 -5.29
N PRO A 15 15.19 12.34 -4.74
CA PRO A 15 15.85 12.25 -3.45
C PRO A 15 16.87 13.37 -3.21
N VAL A 16 16.76 14.11 -2.10
CA VAL A 16 17.88 14.96 -1.67
C VAL A 16 19.08 14.06 -1.41
N GLN A 17 20.21 14.36 -2.05
CA GLN A 17 21.46 13.66 -1.77
C GLN A 17 22.08 14.20 -0.49
N LEU A 18 22.56 13.29 0.36
CA LEU A 18 23.20 13.66 1.61
C LEU A 18 24.57 14.31 1.34
N SER A 19 24.85 15.41 2.03
CA SER A 19 26.19 16.00 2.02
C SER A 19 27.19 15.05 2.66
N ARG A 20 28.37 14.91 2.04
CA ARG A 20 29.50 14.10 2.58
C ARG A 20 29.99 14.52 3.96
N TYR A 21 29.57 15.70 4.43
CA TYR A 21 29.92 16.26 5.74
C TYR A 21 28.88 15.98 6.83
N LEU A 22 27.76 15.33 6.48
CA LEU A 22 26.71 14.98 7.42
C LEU A 22 26.74 13.47 7.67
N SER A 23 26.96 13.07 8.91
CA SER A 23 26.68 11.72 9.39
C SER A 23 25.27 11.69 9.97
N LEU A 24 24.44 10.76 9.49
CA LEU A 24 23.15 10.47 10.09
C LEU A 24 23.29 9.24 10.99
N LEU A 25 22.62 9.27 12.13
CA LEU A 25 22.41 8.05 12.90
C LEU A 25 21.58 7.07 12.06
N PRO A 26 21.86 5.77 12.13
CA PRO A 26 21.00 4.77 11.50
C PRO A 26 19.60 4.90 12.09
N LYS A 27 18.59 4.95 11.21
CA LYS A 27 17.18 4.95 11.62
C LYS A 27 16.82 3.56 12.13
N ILE A 28 15.92 3.50 13.10
CA ILE A 28 15.47 2.24 13.70
C ILE A 28 13.95 2.17 13.52
N PRO A 29 13.47 1.71 12.35
CA PRO A 29 12.04 1.68 12.07
C PRO A 29 11.28 0.74 13.00
N ASP A 30 10.08 1.15 13.41
CA ASP A 30 9.17 0.32 14.18
C ASP A 30 7.73 0.37 13.60
N LYS A 31 6.80 -0.32 14.25
CA LYS A 31 5.40 -0.39 13.80
C LYS A 31 4.49 0.66 14.44
N MET A 32 5.02 1.72 15.04
CA MET A 32 4.28 2.80 15.72
C MET A 32 3.24 2.31 16.76
N GLY A 33 3.46 1.14 17.37
CA GLY A 33 2.51 0.53 18.31
C GLY A 33 1.30 -0.16 17.66
N PHE A 34 1.31 -0.39 16.35
CA PHE A 34 0.42 -1.33 15.66
C PHE A 34 1.01 -2.74 15.69
N ASP A 35 0.15 -3.75 15.64
CA ASP A 35 0.58 -5.15 15.54
C ASP A 35 1.19 -5.43 14.16
N GLU A 36 0.64 -4.78 13.13
CA GLU A 36 1.18 -4.77 11.78
C GLU A 36 0.91 -3.46 11.03
N VAL A 37 1.92 -3.02 10.29
CA VAL A 37 1.81 -1.94 9.33
C VAL A 37 1.92 -2.57 7.94
N PHE A 38 0.86 -2.52 7.15
CA PHE A 38 0.86 -3.04 5.79
C PHE A 38 1.12 -1.91 4.80
N MET A 39 1.88 -2.21 3.75
CA MET A 39 2.03 -1.35 2.59
C MET A 39 1.61 -2.13 1.36
N ILE A 40 0.48 -1.74 0.76
CA ILE A 40 -0.06 -2.36 -0.45
C ILE A 40 0.52 -1.65 -1.65
N ASN A 41 1.06 -2.38 -2.61
CA ASN A 41 1.42 -1.81 -3.90
C ASN A 41 1.32 -2.84 -5.02
N LEU A 42 0.89 -2.41 -6.20
CA LEU A 42 0.89 -3.24 -7.40
C LEU A 42 2.33 -3.63 -7.75
N LYS A 43 2.61 -4.93 -7.87
CA LYS A 43 3.96 -5.45 -8.16
C LYS A 43 4.66 -4.77 -9.34
N ARG A 44 3.90 -4.41 -10.39
CA ARG A 44 4.41 -3.71 -11.59
C ARG A 44 4.76 -2.22 -11.39
N ARG A 45 4.43 -1.61 -10.25
CA ARG A 45 4.68 -0.19 -9.91
C ARG A 45 5.82 -0.06 -8.91
N THR A 46 7.01 -0.51 -9.31
CA THR A 46 8.23 -0.43 -8.49
C THR A 46 8.59 1.02 -8.15
N ASP A 47 8.37 1.95 -9.09
CA ASP A 47 8.57 3.39 -8.92
C ASP A 47 7.81 3.96 -7.71
N ARG A 48 6.55 3.53 -7.51
CA ARG A 48 5.72 3.94 -6.37
C ARG A 48 6.17 3.25 -5.09
N ARG A 49 6.48 1.95 -5.17
CA ARG A 49 6.97 1.17 -4.03
C ARG A 49 8.22 1.77 -3.42
N GLU A 50 9.22 2.06 -4.24
CA GLU A 50 10.48 2.64 -3.78
C GLU A 50 10.28 4.01 -3.12
N ARG A 51 9.46 4.87 -3.71
CA ARG A 51 9.14 6.19 -3.12
C ARG A 51 8.44 6.06 -1.78
N MET A 52 7.49 5.13 -1.66
CA MET A 52 6.76 4.91 -0.42
C MET A 52 7.64 4.31 0.67
N LEU A 53 8.41 3.26 0.36
CA LEU A 53 9.36 2.65 1.30
C LEU A 53 10.40 3.65 1.79
N LYS A 54 10.91 4.50 0.90
CA LYS A 54 11.81 5.57 1.32
C LYS A 54 11.11 6.53 2.28
N THR A 55 9.89 6.95 1.98
CA THR A 55 9.13 7.89 2.83
C THR A 55 8.85 7.29 4.21
N LEU A 56 8.43 6.02 4.28
CA LEU A 56 8.22 5.30 5.53
C LEU A 56 9.52 5.15 6.33
N TYR A 57 10.63 4.80 5.66
CA TYR A 57 11.95 4.75 6.30
C TYR A 57 12.37 6.11 6.88
N GLU A 58 12.17 7.21 6.15
CA GLU A 58 12.47 8.56 6.67
C GLU A 58 11.61 8.94 7.88
N GLN A 59 10.44 8.31 8.03
CA GLN A 59 9.53 8.46 9.18
C GLN A 59 9.76 7.39 10.27
N GLU A 60 10.76 6.52 10.10
CA GLU A 60 11.04 5.39 11.01
C GLU A 60 9.87 4.41 11.16
N ILE A 61 9.15 4.18 10.06
CA ILE A 61 8.03 3.24 10.01
C ILE A 61 8.46 1.98 9.26
N ASP A 62 8.47 0.85 9.98
CA ASP A 62 8.58 -0.48 9.41
C ASP A 62 7.23 -0.92 8.84
N CYS A 63 7.25 -1.70 7.76
CA CYS A 63 6.03 -2.22 7.16
C CYS A 63 6.21 -3.57 6.45
N LYS A 64 5.16 -4.37 6.49
CA LYS A 64 5.00 -5.57 5.65
C LYS A 64 4.48 -5.16 4.28
N ILE A 65 5.24 -5.48 3.24
CA ILE A 65 4.82 -5.22 1.86
C ILE A 65 3.85 -6.30 1.39
N VAL A 66 2.73 -5.88 0.82
CA VAL A 66 1.69 -6.73 0.25
C VAL A 66 1.60 -6.44 -1.25
N ASP A 67 1.85 -7.46 -2.06
CA ASP A 67 1.65 -7.37 -3.51
C ASP A 67 0.15 -7.24 -3.80
N ALA A 68 -0.28 -6.08 -4.31
CA ALA A 68 -1.68 -5.83 -4.62
C ALA A 68 -2.18 -6.70 -5.77
N VAL A 69 -3.45 -7.10 -5.71
CA VAL A 69 -4.14 -7.84 -6.77
C VAL A 69 -4.32 -6.93 -7.99
N ASP A 70 -3.68 -7.31 -9.09
CA ASP A 70 -3.83 -6.61 -10.36
C ASP A 70 -5.13 -6.97 -11.06
N GLY A 71 -6.20 -6.24 -10.71
CA GLY A 71 -7.51 -6.45 -11.32
C GLY A 71 -7.50 -6.35 -12.85
N LYS A 72 -6.60 -5.57 -13.46
CA LYS A 72 -6.49 -5.49 -14.93
C LYS A 72 -5.93 -6.78 -15.54
N ALA A 73 -5.04 -7.47 -14.85
CA ALA A 73 -4.46 -8.74 -15.27
C ALA A 73 -5.44 -9.93 -15.07
N MET A 74 -6.50 -9.75 -14.27
CA MET A 74 -7.49 -10.78 -14.04
C MET A 74 -8.38 -11.01 -15.27
N ASN A 75 -8.58 -12.28 -15.61
CA ASN A 75 -9.55 -12.71 -16.60
C ASN A 75 -10.89 -13.11 -15.97
N LYS A 76 -11.95 -13.21 -16.79
CA LYS A 76 -13.30 -13.53 -16.33
C LYS A 76 -13.37 -14.90 -15.65
N SER A 77 -12.63 -15.89 -16.14
CA SER A 77 -12.61 -17.24 -15.59
C SER A 77 -12.07 -17.27 -14.17
N GLN A 78 -11.01 -16.50 -13.87
CA GLN A 78 -10.46 -16.37 -12.51
C GLN A 78 -11.47 -15.74 -11.54
N VAL A 79 -12.13 -14.65 -11.95
CA VAL A 79 -13.16 -13.99 -11.12
C VAL A 79 -14.31 -14.95 -10.82
N ASN A 80 -14.79 -15.67 -11.84
CA ASN A 80 -15.86 -16.64 -11.70
C ASN A 80 -15.46 -17.84 -10.81
N ALA A 81 -14.23 -18.32 -10.92
CA ALA A 81 -13.71 -19.43 -10.11
C ALA A 81 -13.64 -19.08 -8.62
N MET A 82 -13.44 -17.80 -8.28
CA MET A 82 -13.52 -17.30 -6.90
C MET A 82 -14.96 -17.10 -6.42
N GLY A 83 -15.97 -17.39 -7.24
CA GLY A 83 -17.38 -17.20 -6.91
C GLY A 83 -17.80 -15.73 -6.83
N ILE A 84 -16.95 -14.80 -7.26
CA ILE A 84 -17.21 -13.37 -7.18
C ILE A 84 -18.21 -13.00 -8.26
N LYS A 85 -19.37 -12.48 -7.84
CA LYS A 85 -20.42 -12.02 -8.73
C LYS A 85 -20.81 -10.60 -8.36
N MET A 86 -20.98 -9.75 -9.38
CA MET A 86 -21.61 -8.45 -9.19
C MET A 86 -23.05 -8.66 -8.77
N LEU A 87 -23.47 -7.91 -7.75
CA LEU A 87 -24.83 -7.96 -7.26
C LEU A 87 -25.78 -7.48 -8.39
N PRO A 88 -26.84 -8.23 -8.73
CA PRO A 88 -27.74 -7.86 -9.83
C PRO A 88 -28.30 -6.45 -9.62
N GLY A 89 -28.18 -5.60 -10.65
CA GLY A 89 -28.66 -4.22 -10.59
C GLY A 89 -27.76 -3.25 -9.83
N TYR A 90 -26.64 -3.70 -9.23
CA TYR A 90 -25.68 -2.78 -8.63
C TYR A 90 -25.10 -1.84 -9.68
N LYS A 91 -25.16 -0.56 -9.36
CA LYS A 91 -24.48 0.51 -10.06
C LYS A 91 -23.83 1.39 -9.02
N ASP A 92 -22.58 1.76 -9.27
CA ASP A 92 -21.89 2.76 -8.47
C ASP A 92 -22.75 4.04 -8.42
N PRO A 93 -23.03 4.61 -7.23
CA PRO A 93 -23.94 5.75 -7.08
C PRO A 93 -23.40 7.05 -7.68
N TYR A 94 -22.09 7.14 -7.92
CA TYR A 94 -21.44 8.34 -8.46
C TYR A 94 -21.33 8.29 -10.00
N HIS A 95 -21.08 7.10 -10.57
CA HIS A 95 -20.77 6.92 -11.98
C HIS A 95 -21.81 6.10 -12.76
N GLY A 96 -22.79 5.48 -12.09
CA GLY A 96 -23.87 4.73 -12.73
C GLY A 96 -23.43 3.47 -13.48
N ARG A 97 -22.20 2.99 -13.27
CA ARG A 97 -21.61 1.82 -13.93
C ARG A 97 -21.31 0.69 -12.92
N PRO A 98 -21.14 -0.56 -13.38
CA PRO A 98 -20.60 -1.62 -12.55
C PRO A 98 -19.17 -1.30 -12.05
N LEU A 99 -18.73 -2.05 -11.04
CA LEU A 99 -17.33 -2.00 -10.57
C LEU A 99 -16.38 -2.28 -11.74
N THR A 100 -15.35 -1.46 -11.86
CA THR A 100 -14.22 -1.73 -12.75
C THR A 100 -13.42 -2.92 -12.21
N LYS A 101 -12.67 -3.54 -13.11
CA LYS A 101 -11.61 -4.48 -12.73
C LYS A 101 -10.62 -3.89 -11.72
N GLY A 102 -10.30 -2.59 -11.83
CA GLY A 102 -9.38 -1.92 -10.90
C GLY A 102 -9.95 -1.83 -9.49
N GLU A 103 -11.22 -1.44 -9.38
CA GLU A 103 -11.96 -1.37 -8.11
C GLU A 103 -12.09 -2.77 -7.48
N LEU A 104 -12.32 -3.82 -8.29
CA LEU A 104 -12.29 -5.21 -7.82
C LEU A 104 -10.91 -5.63 -7.29
N GLY A 105 -9.84 -5.28 -8.01
CA GLY A 105 -8.47 -5.57 -7.57
C GLY A 105 -8.10 -4.86 -6.26
N CYS A 106 -8.56 -3.61 -6.09
CA CYS A 106 -8.43 -2.87 -4.83
C CYS A 106 -9.13 -3.63 -3.69
N PHE A 107 -10.41 -3.97 -3.86
CA PHE A 107 -11.17 -4.72 -2.85
C PHE A 107 -10.49 -6.04 -2.46
N LEU A 108 -10.03 -6.83 -3.45
CA LEU A 108 -9.38 -8.12 -3.18
C LEU A 108 -8.03 -7.96 -2.44
N SER A 109 -7.29 -6.89 -2.73
CA SER A 109 -6.03 -6.60 -2.03
C SER A 109 -6.27 -6.34 -0.55
N HIS A 110 -7.27 -5.51 -0.24
CA HIS A 110 -7.67 -5.21 1.15
C HIS A 110 -8.30 -6.42 1.84
N TYR A 111 -9.15 -7.16 1.14
CA TYR A 111 -9.78 -8.38 1.66
C TYR A 111 -8.74 -9.40 2.14
N ASN A 112 -7.67 -9.61 1.38
CA ASN A 112 -6.59 -10.53 1.77
C ASN A 112 -5.89 -10.08 3.07
N ILE A 113 -5.71 -8.77 3.26
CA ILE A 113 -5.16 -8.23 4.51
C ILE A 113 -6.13 -8.40 5.65
N TRP A 114 -7.43 -8.13 5.47
CA TRP A 114 -8.43 -8.35 6.52
C TRP A 114 -8.49 -9.81 6.94
N LYS A 115 -8.40 -10.74 5.98
CA LYS A 115 -8.31 -12.17 6.26
C LYS A 115 -7.09 -12.48 7.13
N GLU A 116 -5.92 -11.95 6.77
CA GLU A 116 -4.70 -12.10 7.54
C GLU A 116 -4.80 -11.48 8.95
N VAL A 117 -5.40 -10.29 9.08
CA VAL A 117 -5.65 -9.61 10.36
C VAL A 117 -6.46 -10.50 11.30
N VAL A 118 -7.54 -11.09 10.79
CA VAL A 118 -8.39 -12.02 11.57
C VAL A 118 -7.64 -13.32 11.89
N GLU A 119 -6.97 -13.93 10.91
CA GLU A 119 -6.23 -15.19 11.08
C GLU A 119 -5.10 -15.07 12.11
N ARG A 120 -4.42 -13.93 12.14
CA ARG A 120 -3.33 -13.64 13.09
C ARG A 120 -3.83 -13.05 14.41
N GLY A 121 -5.11 -12.69 14.52
CA GLY A 121 -5.66 -12.02 15.69
C GLY A 121 -5.05 -10.65 15.96
N LEU A 122 -4.75 -9.87 14.92
CA LEU A 122 -4.20 -8.51 15.08
C LEU A 122 -5.32 -7.56 15.57
N GLU A 123 -5.09 -6.87 16.67
CA GLU A 123 -6.06 -5.94 17.25
C GLU A 123 -6.04 -4.59 16.54
N LYS A 124 -4.84 -4.11 16.20
CA LYS A 124 -4.64 -2.82 15.52
C LYS A 124 -3.66 -2.97 14.38
N SER A 125 -4.11 -2.61 13.18
CA SER A 125 -3.26 -2.55 11.99
C SER A 125 -3.56 -1.30 11.18
N VAL A 126 -2.57 -0.86 10.40
CA VAL A 126 -2.71 0.25 9.46
C VAL A 126 -2.28 -0.21 8.07
N VAL A 127 -2.91 0.35 7.03
CA VAL A 127 -2.66 0.02 5.63
C VAL A 127 -2.31 1.30 4.87
N PHE A 128 -1.15 1.33 4.24
CA PHE A 128 -0.70 2.39 3.32
C PHE A 128 -0.80 1.93 1.86
N GLU A 129 -1.18 2.80 0.93
CA GLU A 129 -1.37 2.51 -0.50
C GLU A 129 -0.99 3.68 -1.45
#